data_AF-A0A6P7NZQ9-F1
#
_entry.id   AF-A0A6P7NZQ9-F1
#
_cell.length_a   1.000
_cell.length_b   1.000
_cell.length_c   1.000
_cell.angle_alpha   90.00
_cell.angle_beta   90.00
_cell.angle_gamma   90.00
#
_symmetry.space_group_name_H-M   'P 1'
#
loop_
_entity.id
_entity.type
_entity.pdbx_description
1 polymer ?
#
loop_
_entity_poly.entity_id
_entity_poly.type
_entity_poly.pdbx_seq_one_letter_code
_entity_poly.pdbx_strand_id
1 'polypeptide(L)'
;MSKTDWNPSLWLDVFDELVYDDNQLDNEDSWTLNFNYNQDDTVTKQERKRGWKVYCHCGFGKFRCGSCSRTWGSARVVLLFRYRLRQGRGTVIMRPFGQTCLQCRDDEYDLPGFAKKDVEKALFRLFAKIRKNCYGEEDDNEDGSVCSTKVWTKPHEAALCEACSHGICCQDES
;
A
#
# COMPACT_ATOMS: atom_id res chain seq x y z
N MET A 1 -5.29 7.87 -23.19
CA MET A 1 -6.05 6.97 -22.31
C MET A 1 -5.49 5.57 -22.55
N SER A 2 -4.93 4.80 -21.61
CA SER A 2 -4.65 4.94 -20.17
C SER A 2 -3.20 5.42 -19.91
N LYS A 3 -3.00 6.24 -18.87
CA LYS A 3 -1.72 6.90 -18.55
C LYS A 3 -0.84 6.14 -17.55
N THR A 4 -1.37 5.12 -16.88
CA THR A 4 -0.64 4.28 -15.93
C THR A 4 -1.21 2.85 -15.99
N ASP A 5 -0.45 1.86 -15.52
CA ASP A 5 -0.94 0.48 -15.32
C ASP A 5 -1.66 0.31 -13.97
N TRP A 6 -1.90 1.41 -13.24
CA TRP A 6 -2.67 1.44 -12.00
C TRP A 6 -4.15 1.14 -12.26
N ASN A 7 -4.68 0.16 -11.55
CA ASN A 7 -6.07 -0.28 -11.67
C ASN A 7 -6.72 -0.33 -10.27
N PRO A 8 -7.46 0.72 -9.85
CA PRO A 8 -8.16 0.74 -8.57
C PRO A 8 -9.21 -0.37 -8.44
N SER A 9 -9.89 -0.75 -9.53
CA SER A 9 -10.92 -1.78 -9.51
C SER A 9 -10.35 -3.13 -9.10
N LEU A 10 -9.16 -3.50 -9.60
CA LEU A 10 -8.48 -4.72 -9.16
C LEU A 10 -8.29 -4.77 -7.64
N TRP A 11 -7.97 -3.64 -7.01
CA TRP A 11 -7.80 -3.58 -5.55
C TRP A 11 -9.13 -3.72 -4.81
N LEU A 12 -10.20 -3.11 -5.31
CA LEU A 12 -11.54 -3.25 -4.74
C LEU A 12 -12.05 -4.68 -4.87
N ASP A 13 -11.95 -5.26 -6.07
CA ASP A 13 -12.43 -6.61 -6.36
C ASP A 13 -11.72 -7.66 -5.48
N VAL A 14 -10.38 -7.59 -5.39
CA VAL A 14 -9.61 -8.52 -4.55
C VAL A 14 -9.87 -8.26 -3.06
N PHE A 15 -10.07 -7.01 -2.65
CA PHE A 15 -10.39 -6.70 -1.25
C PHE A 15 -11.73 -7.32 -0.86
N ASP A 16 -12.76 -7.15 -1.68
CA ASP A 16 -14.10 -7.69 -1.40
C ASP A 16 -14.10 -9.22 -1.46
N GLU A 17 -13.42 -9.84 -2.44
CA GLU A 17 -13.21 -11.30 -2.51
C GLU A 17 -12.59 -11.82 -1.21
N LEU A 18 -11.49 -11.21 -0.75
CA LEU A 18 -10.81 -11.67 0.45
C LEU A 18 -11.62 -11.45 1.74
N VAL A 19 -12.37 -10.35 1.84
CA VAL A 19 -13.18 -10.05 3.04
C VAL A 19 -14.43 -10.91 3.08
N TYR A 20 -15.20 -10.97 1.99
CA TYR A 20 -16.56 -11.51 2.00
C TYR A 20 -16.67 -12.94 1.47
N ASP A 21 -15.80 -13.36 0.56
CA ASP A 21 -15.81 -14.74 0.05
C ASP A 21 -14.86 -15.62 0.89
N ASP A 22 -13.66 -15.12 1.21
CA ASP A 22 -12.63 -15.87 1.93
C ASP A 22 -12.65 -15.67 3.46
N ASN A 23 -13.51 -14.79 3.99
CA ASN A 23 -13.67 -14.51 5.42
C ASN A 23 -12.34 -14.15 6.13
N GLN A 24 -11.50 -13.33 5.49
CA GLN A 24 -10.19 -12.94 6.05
C GLN A 24 -10.29 -11.99 7.26
N LEU A 25 -11.46 -11.42 7.50
CA LEU A 25 -11.81 -10.55 8.64
C LEU A 25 -13.12 -11.05 9.27
N ASP A 26 -13.47 -10.51 10.43
CA ASP A 26 -14.70 -10.90 11.14
C ASP A 26 -15.96 -10.62 10.30
N ASN A 27 -16.81 -11.65 10.18
CA ASN A 27 -18.03 -11.64 9.38
C ASN A 27 -19.17 -10.80 9.97
N GLU A 28 -19.10 -10.46 11.26
CA GLU A 28 -20.09 -9.57 11.90
C GLU A 28 -19.85 -8.10 11.53
N ASP A 29 -18.65 -7.79 11.03
CA ASP A 29 -18.23 -6.45 10.68
C ASP A 29 -18.20 -6.20 9.16
N SER A 30 -18.54 -4.97 8.78
CA SER A 30 -18.45 -4.53 7.38
C SER A 30 -17.15 -3.78 7.13
N TRP A 31 -16.44 -4.10 6.06
CA TRP A 31 -15.18 -3.43 5.70
C TRP A 31 -15.26 -2.80 4.31
N THR A 32 -14.64 -1.62 4.15
CA THR A 32 -14.57 -0.91 2.88
C THR A 32 -13.16 -0.43 2.60
N LEU A 33 -12.74 -0.55 1.34
CA LEU A 33 -11.50 0.02 0.83
C LEU A 33 -11.79 1.30 0.04
N ASN A 34 -11.09 2.37 0.38
CA ASN A 34 -11.19 3.67 -0.28
C ASN A 34 -9.79 4.16 -0.68
N PHE A 35 -9.74 5.16 -1.56
CA PHE A 35 -8.48 5.75 -2.02
C PHE A 35 -8.42 7.23 -1.66
N ASN A 36 -7.28 7.67 -1.13
CA ASN A 36 -6.97 9.09 -0.99
C ASN A 36 -5.53 9.33 -1.39
N TYR A 37 -5.32 9.85 -2.59
CA TYR A 37 -3.99 10.07 -3.17
C TYR A 37 -3.22 11.24 -2.54
N ASN A 38 -3.83 11.98 -1.62
CA ASN A 38 -3.19 13.10 -0.91
C ASN A 38 -2.89 12.78 0.56
N GLN A 39 -3.24 11.59 1.07
CA GLN A 39 -3.01 11.25 2.48
C GLN A 39 -1.52 11.03 2.76
N ASP A 40 -1.08 11.32 3.98
CA ASP A 40 0.24 10.99 4.50
C ASP A 40 0.14 10.00 5.67
N ASP A 41 1.28 9.60 6.22
CA ASP A 41 1.38 8.66 7.34
C ASP A 41 1.07 9.33 8.70
N THR A 42 0.75 10.62 8.71
CA THR A 42 0.48 11.35 9.95
C THR A 42 -0.94 11.05 10.46
N VAL A 43 -1.03 10.80 11.77
CA VAL A 43 -2.30 10.61 12.47
C VAL A 43 -2.28 11.44 13.74
N THR A 44 -3.16 12.43 13.81
CA THR A 44 -3.28 13.31 14.98
C THR A 44 -3.70 12.53 16.22
N LYS A 45 -3.45 13.08 17.41
CA LYS A 45 -3.89 12.47 18.68
C LYS A 45 -5.40 12.22 18.71
N GLN A 46 -6.21 13.13 18.14
CA GLN A 46 -7.66 12.98 18.09
C GLN A 46 -8.08 11.84 17.17
N GLU A 47 -7.39 11.68 16.04
CA GLU A 47 -7.66 10.58 15.11
C GLU A 47 -7.25 9.22 15.68
N ARG A 48 -6.12 9.15 16.40
CA ARG A 48 -5.72 7.94 17.14
C ARG A 48 -6.76 7.56 18.20
N LYS A 49 -7.27 8.55 18.96
CA LYS A 49 -8.39 8.34 19.91
C LYS A 49 -9.67 7.85 19.23
N ARG A 50 -9.86 8.17 17.94
CA ARG A 50 -10.96 7.67 17.09
C ARG A 50 -10.63 6.32 16.42
N GLY A 51 -9.56 5.65 16.85
CA GLY A 51 -9.18 4.31 16.42
C GLY A 51 -8.39 4.24 15.11
N TRP A 52 -7.97 5.38 14.53
CA TRP A 52 -7.17 5.39 13.32
C TRP A 52 -5.75 4.87 13.57
N LYS A 53 -5.32 3.99 12.68
CA LYS A 53 -4.00 3.36 12.64
C LYS A 53 -3.43 3.48 11.23
N VAL A 54 -2.11 3.40 11.12
CA VAL A 54 -1.38 3.45 9.85
C VAL A 54 -0.52 2.21 9.71
N TYR A 55 -0.41 1.72 8.48
CA TYR A 55 0.47 0.64 8.08
C TYR A 55 1.03 0.93 6.69
N CYS A 56 2.35 0.84 6.54
CA CYS A 56 3.03 0.94 5.25
C CYS A 56 3.47 -0.45 4.80
N HIS A 57 3.16 -0.78 3.55
CA HIS A 57 3.63 -1.99 2.88
C HIS A 57 4.60 -1.62 1.75
N CYS A 58 5.72 -2.31 1.69
CA CYS A 58 6.69 -2.19 0.60
C CYS A 58 6.61 -3.46 -0.26
N GLY A 59 6.31 -3.29 -1.55
CA GLY A 59 6.05 -4.39 -2.49
C GLY A 59 6.55 -4.14 -3.91
N PHE A 60 6.38 -5.13 -4.78
CA PHE A 60 6.74 -5.01 -6.19
C PHE A 60 5.60 -4.44 -7.03
N GLY A 61 5.93 -3.53 -7.95
CA GLY A 61 5.00 -2.99 -8.93
C GLY A 61 5.73 -2.60 -10.22
N LYS A 62 4.95 -2.37 -11.27
CA LYS A 62 5.45 -1.93 -12.59
C LYS A 62 4.93 -0.55 -12.90
N PHE A 63 5.80 0.29 -13.42
CA PHE A 63 5.46 1.64 -13.85
C PHE A 63 5.48 1.72 -15.37
N ARG A 64 4.71 2.67 -15.89
CA ARG A 64 4.71 3.07 -17.29
C ARG A 64 4.67 4.59 -17.33
N CYS A 65 5.66 5.19 -17.99
CA CYS A 65 5.72 6.63 -18.16
C CYS A 65 4.62 7.10 -19.12
N GLY A 66 3.79 8.04 -18.67
CA GLY A 66 2.77 8.66 -19.51
C GLY A 66 3.33 9.42 -20.72
N SER A 67 4.56 9.94 -20.64
CA SER A 67 5.20 10.79 -21.66
C SER A 67 5.94 9.98 -22.73
N CYS A 68 6.83 9.06 -22.32
CA CYS A 68 7.71 8.31 -23.25
C CYS A 68 7.35 6.83 -23.40
N SER A 69 6.28 6.36 -22.75
CA SER A 69 5.81 4.97 -22.76
C SER A 69 6.81 3.91 -22.25
N ARG A 70 7.97 4.32 -21.72
CA ARG A 70 8.92 3.39 -21.10
C ARG A 70 8.30 2.75 -19.87
N THR A 71 8.63 1.49 -19.65
CA THR A 71 8.21 0.74 -18.47
C THR A 71 9.41 0.34 -17.63
N TRP A 72 9.21 0.27 -16.31
CA TRP A 72 10.20 -0.21 -15.38
C TRP A 72 9.53 -0.92 -14.20
N GLY A 73 10.21 -1.89 -13.61
CA GLY A 73 9.77 -2.51 -12.36
C GLY A 73 10.43 -1.83 -11.18
N SER A 74 9.72 -1.75 -10.06
CA SER A 74 10.29 -1.42 -8.76
C SER A 74 9.86 -2.47 -7.76
N ALA A 75 10.79 -2.90 -6.93
CA ALA A 75 10.48 -3.72 -5.77
C ALA A 75 10.20 -2.94 -4.49
N ARG A 76 10.26 -1.60 -4.60
CA ARG A 76 10.03 -0.66 -3.51
C ARG A 76 8.93 0.29 -3.92
N VAL A 77 7.75 -0.28 -4.12
CA VAL A 77 6.52 0.47 -4.23
C VAL A 77 5.90 0.52 -2.85
N VAL A 78 5.67 1.73 -2.36
CA VAL A 78 5.10 1.95 -1.03
C VAL A 78 3.59 2.11 -1.15
N LEU A 79 2.87 1.33 -0.37
CA LEU A 79 1.43 1.42 -0.17
C LEU A 79 1.19 1.86 1.27
N LEU A 80 0.60 3.03 1.42
CA LEU A 80 0.19 3.55 2.71
C LEU A 80 -1.28 3.19 2.94
N PHE A 81 -1.54 2.50 4.04
CA PHE A 81 -2.87 2.16 4.49
C PHE A 81 -3.16 2.90 5.80
N ARG A 82 -4.28 3.59 5.83
CA ARG A 82 -4.86 4.13 7.05
C ARG A 82 -6.17 3.42 7.32
N TYR A 83 -6.34 2.85 8.51
CA TYR A 83 -7.48 2.00 8.79
C TYR A 83 -8.02 2.17 10.21
N ARG A 84 -9.27 1.81 10.41
CA ARG A 84 -9.93 1.73 11.72
C ARG A 84 -11.13 0.80 11.68
N LEU A 85 -11.54 0.34 12.85
CA LEU A 85 -12.83 -0.29 13.09
C LEU A 85 -13.60 0.55 14.13
N ARG A 86 -14.87 0.84 13.86
CA ARG A 86 -15.73 1.55 14.82
C ARG A 86 -17.18 1.05 14.70
N GLN A 87 -17.73 0.53 15.80
CA GLN A 87 -19.13 0.09 15.88
C GLN A 87 -19.49 -0.89 14.74
N GLY A 88 -18.63 -1.89 14.52
CA GLY A 88 -18.74 -2.89 13.45
C GLY A 88 -18.59 -2.38 12.01
N ARG A 89 -18.06 -1.16 11.84
CA ARG A 89 -17.75 -0.57 10.54
C ARG A 89 -16.27 -0.31 10.41
N GLY A 90 -15.63 -1.16 9.62
CA GLY A 90 -14.26 -1.06 9.19
C GLY A 90 -14.08 -0.11 8.01
N THR A 91 -13.01 0.66 8.03
CA THR A 91 -12.63 1.54 6.93
C THR A 91 -11.14 1.42 6.69
N VAL A 92 -10.75 1.21 5.44
CA VAL A 92 -9.39 1.31 4.93
C VAL A 92 -9.34 2.44 3.91
N ILE A 93 -8.31 3.28 4.01
CA ILE A 93 -7.97 4.32 3.04
C ILE A 93 -6.56 4.02 2.56
N MET A 94 -6.37 3.81 1.27
CA MET A 94 -5.09 3.48 0.66
C MET A 94 -4.54 4.62 -0.21
N ARG A 95 -3.22 4.80 -0.19
CA ARG A 95 -2.46 5.59 -1.16
C ARG A 95 -1.30 4.76 -1.71
N PRO A 96 -1.28 4.45 -3.00
CA PRO A 96 -0.05 4.04 -3.67
C PRO A 96 0.85 5.26 -3.91
N PHE A 97 2.15 5.10 -3.67
CA PHE A 97 3.15 6.10 -4.03
C PHE A 97 3.75 5.78 -5.40
N GLY A 98 3.91 6.82 -6.22
CA GLY A 98 4.42 6.76 -7.57
C GLY A 98 5.94 6.89 -7.69
N GLN A 99 6.41 6.80 -8.93
CA GLN A 99 7.81 7.07 -9.31
C GLN A 99 7.88 7.91 -10.58
N THR A 100 8.87 8.79 -10.66
CA THR A 100 9.13 9.58 -11.88
C THR A 100 9.97 8.78 -12.88
N CYS A 101 9.75 9.02 -14.17
CA CYS A 101 10.54 8.38 -15.22
C CYS A 101 12.00 8.90 -15.23
N LEU A 102 12.98 8.00 -15.15
CA LEU A 102 14.41 8.34 -15.21
C LEU A 102 14.82 9.12 -16.47
N GLN A 103 14.18 8.84 -17.61
CA GLN A 103 14.52 9.45 -18.90
C GLN A 103 13.97 10.86 -19.04
N CYS A 104 12.70 11.04 -18.68
CA CYS A 104 12.03 12.32 -18.84
C CYS A 104 12.38 13.28 -17.70
N ARG A 105 12.60 12.73 -16.49
CA ARG A 105 12.74 13.49 -15.24
C ARG A 105 11.60 14.50 -15.07
N ASP A 106 10.40 14.06 -15.45
CA ASP A 106 9.17 14.84 -15.31
C ASP A 106 8.89 15.06 -13.81
N ASP A 107 8.27 16.19 -13.46
CA ASP A 107 7.82 16.49 -12.09
C ASP A 107 6.55 15.69 -11.69
N GLU A 108 6.02 14.86 -12.59
CA GLU A 108 4.82 14.05 -12.35
C GLU A 108 5.19 12.60 -12.01
N TYR A 109 4.59 12.08 -10.94
CA TYR A 109 4.77 10.69 -10.51
C TYR A 109 3.80 9.77 -11.26
N ASP A 110 4.34 8.73 -11.92
CA ASP A 110 3.53 7.66 -12.49
C ASP A 110 3.10 6.68 -11.38
N LEU A 111 1.82 6.30 -11.36
CA LEU A 111 1.32 5.31 -10.41
C LEU A 111 1.69 3.87 -10.82
N PRO A 112 1.95 2.99 -9.84
CA PRO A 112 2.33 1.59 -10.07
C PRO A 112 1.13 0.75 -10.54
N GLY A 113 1.37 -0.20 -11.44
CA GLY A 113 0.51 -1.34 -11.73
C GLY A 113 0.96 -2.59 -10.97
N PHE A 114 -0.01 -3.45 -10.62
CA PHE A 114 0.21 -4.65 -9.82
C PHE A 114 -0.42 -5.88 -10.49
N ALA A 115 0.17 -7.06 -10.27
CA ALA A 115 -0.50 -8.32 -10.54
C ALA A 115 -1.41 -8.71 -9.36
N LYS A 116 -2.48 -9.49 -9.60
CA LYS A 116 -3.42 -9.94 -8.56
C LYS A 116 -2.71 -10.51 -7.33
N LYS A 117 -1.73 -11.41 -7.53
CA LYS A 117 -0.93 -12.01 -6.45
C LYS A 117 -0.19 -10.99 -5.55
N ASP A 118 0.24 -9.86 -6.11
CA ASP A 118 0.98 -8.84 -5.37
C ASP A 118 -0.01 -7.97 -4.58
N VAL A 119 -1.22 -7.76 -5.11
CA VAL A 119 -2.36 -7.14 -4.41
C VAL A 119 -2.80 -8.00 -3.23
N GLU A 120 -3.06 -9.30 -3.46
CA GLU A 120 -3.43 -10.26 -2.40
C GLU A 120 -2.40 -10.26 -1.27
N LYS A 121 -1.11 -10.35 -1.61
CA LYS A 121 -0.03 -10.31 -0.62
C LYS A 121 -0.05 -9.04 0.22
N ALA A 122 -0.25 -7.87 -0.39
CA ALA A 122 -0.32 -6.61 0.33
C ALA A 122 -1.53 -6.57 1.27
N LEU A 123 -2.70 -7.03 0.79
CA LEU A 123 -3.94 -7.07 1.56
C LEU A 123 -3.88 -8.08 2.72
N PHE A 124 -3.32 -9.28 2.53
CA PHE A 124 -3.12 -10.23 3.64
C PHE A 124 -2.27 -9.64 4.76
N ARG A 125 -1.22 -8.89 4.40
CA ARG A 125 -0.38 -8.20 5.40
C ARG A 125 -1.14 -7.08 6.11
N LEU A 126 -2.00 -6.34 5.40
CA LEU A 126 -2.91 -5.37 6.01
C LEU A 126 -3.90 -6.06 6.96
N PHE A 127 -4.52 -7.16 6.54
CA PHE A 127 -5.51 -7.89 7.35
C PHE A 127 -4.89 -8.46 8.61
N ALA A 128 -3.65 -8.96 8.57
CA ALA A 128 -2.92 -9.33 9.78
C ALA A 128 -2.79 -8.15 10.76
N LYS A 129 -2.52 -6.93 10.27
CA LYS A 129 -2.50 -5.73 11.11
C LYS A 129 -3.88 -5.34 11.62
N ILE A 130 -4.94 -5.53 10.83
CA ILE A 130 -6.32 -5.28 11.28
C ILE A 130 -6.71 -6.26 12.38
N ARG A 131 -6.48 -7.57 12.19
CA ARG A 131 -6.78 -8.62 13.18
C ARG A 131 -6.10 -8.38 14.51
N LYS A 132 -4.79 -8.14 14.48
CA LYS A 132 -4.02 -7.76 15.67
C LYS A 132 -4.58 -6.51 16.35
N ASN A 133 -4.75 -5.43 15.58
CA ASN A 133 -4.95 -4.11 16.17
C ASN A 133 -6.41 -3.72 16.41
N CYS A 134 -7.38 -4.42 15.80
CA CYS A 134 -8.81 -4.14 15.91
C CYS A 134 -9.56 -5.28 16.62
N TYR A 135 -9.14 -6.53 16.45
CA TYR A 135 -9.77 -7.71 17.05
C TYR A 135 -8.97 -8.29 18.22
N GLY A 136 -7.72 -7.87 18.40
CA GLY A 136 -6.87 -8.32 19.51
C GLY A 136 -6.35 -9.75 19.33
N GLU A 137 -6.38 -10.27 18.11
CA GLU A 137 -5.78 -11.57 17.79
C GLU A 137 -4.27 -11.55 18.02
N GLU A 138 -3.75 -12.65 18.59
CA GLU A 138 -2.31 -12.82 18.81
C GLU A 138 -1.58 -12.94 17.47
N ASP A 139 -0.44 -12.27 17.36
CA ASP A 139 0.33 -12.21 16.12
C ASP A 139 1.41 -13.29 16.16
N ASP A 140 1.16 -14.46 15.55
CA ASP A 140 2.18 -15.51 15.38
C ASP A 140 3.34 -15.07 14.46
N ASN A 141 3.21 -13.92 13.78
CA ASN A 141 4.21 -13.38 12.87
C ASN A 141 4.62 -11.98 13.29
N GLU A 142 5.51 -11.92 14.28
CA GLU A 142 6.27 -10.72 14.64
C GLU A 142 7.29 -10.35 13.56
N ASP A 143 6.85 -10.22 12.30
CA ASP A 143 7.66 -9.67 11.23
C ASP A 143 7.23 -8.21 11.05
N GLY A 144 7.83 -7.37 11.89
CA GLY A 144 7.64 -5.93 11.89
C GLY A 144 8.11 -5.34 10.58
N SER A 145 7.20 -5.10 9.63
CA SER A 145 7.43 -4.22 8.47
C SER A 145 8.80 -4.44 7.79
N VAL A 146 9.25 -5.70 7.67
CA VAL A 146 10.53 -5.95 7.02
C VAL A 146 10.26 -5.88 5.52
N CYS A 147 10.67 -4.75 4.96
CA CYS A 147 10.90 -4.59 3.53
C CYS A 147 11.49 -5.90 3.00
N SER A 148 10.85 -6.51 1.99
CA SER A 148 11.23 -7.86 1.53
C SER A 148 12.75 -8.00 1.45
N THR A 149 13.33 -8.92 2.22
CA THR A 149 14.77 -9.28 2.29
C THR A 149 15.32 -9.84 0.97
N LYS A 150 14.62 -9.60 -0.13
CA LYS A 150 14.96 -10.08 -1.45
C LYS A 150 16.07 -9.18 -1.99
N VAL A 151 17.29 -9.72 -2.01
CA VAL A 151 18.48 -9.09 -2.59
C VAL A 151 18.18 -8.71 -4.03
N TRP A 152 18.01 -7.43 -4.29
CA TRP A 152 17.74 -6.92 -5.63
C TRP A 152 18.97 -6.32 -6.28
N THR A 153 19.10 -6.65 -7.56
CA THR A 153 20.30 -6.38 -8.37
C THR A 153 20.46 -4.93 -8.78
N LYS A 154 19.47 -4.06 -8.50
CA LYS A 154 19.56 -2.61 -8.73
C LYS A 154 19.25 -1.83 -7.45
N PRO A 155 20.07 -0.84 -7.10
CA PRO A 155 19.80 0.03 -5.98
C PRO A 155 18.51 0.82 -6.21
N HIS A 156 17.83 1.13 -5.11
CA HIS A 156 16.65 1.97 -5.13
C HIS A 156 17.04 3.43 -5.38
N GLU A 157 16.54 4.01 -6.46
CA GLU A 157 16.77 5.42 -6.81
C GLU A 157 15.81 6.33 -6.01
N ALA A 158 16.21 6.70 -4.80
CA ALA A 158 15.39 7.50 -3.88
C ALA A 158 14.91 8.83 -4.48
N ALA A 159 15.71 9.45 -5.35
CA ALA A 159 15.38 10.71 -6.03
C ALA A 159 14.16 10.60 -6.96
N LEU A 160 13.82 9.39 -7.43
CA LEU A 160 12.69 9.14 -8.32
C LEU A 160 11.44 8.65 -7.57
N CYS A 161 11.54 8.40 -6.26
CA CYS A 161 10.48 7.78 -5.47
C CYS A 161 9.69 8.81 -4.66
N GLU A 162 8.38 8.89 -4.89
CA GLU A 162 7.48 9.77 -4.15
C GLU A 162 7.50 9.47 -2.64
N ALA A 163 7.54 8.20 -2.25
CA ALA A 163 7.59 7.85 -0.84
C ALA A 163 8.89 8.31 -0.16
N CYS A 164 10.02 8.36 -0.89
CA CYS A 164 11.28 8.90 -0.37
C CYS A 164 11.21 10.41 -0.19
N SER A 165 10.60 11.16 -1.12
CA SER A 165 10.44 12.62 -0.97
C SER A 165 9.54 12.99 0.21
N HIS A 166 8.63 12.09 0.59
CA HIS A 166 7.79 12.21 1.79
C HIS A 166 8.42 11.63 3.07
N GLY A 167 9.58 10.97 3.00
CA GLY A 167 10.21 10.32 4.16
C GLY A 167 9.51 9.05 4.68
N ILE A 168 8.59 8.47 3.90
CA ILE A 168 7.77 7.30 4.26
C ILE A 168 8.38 5.99 3.76
N CYS A 169 9.28 6.05 2.78
CA CYS A 169 9.85 4.83 2.19
C CYS A 169 10.63 4.02 3.22
N CYS A 170 10.44 2.70 3.18
CA CYS A 170 11.26 1.74 3.92
C CYS A 170 12.74 1.91 3.49
N GLN A 171 13.57 2.53 4.32
CA GLN A 171 15.01 2.65 4.08
C GLN A 171 15.66 1.28 4.33
N ASP A 172 16.63 0.89 3.49
CA ASP A 172 17.64 -0.06 3.98
C ASP A 172 18.49 0.72 4.96
N GLU A 173 18.62 0.25 6.20
CA GLU A 173 19.77 0.67 6.99
C GLU A 173 21.00 0.16 6.22
N SER A 174 21.75 1.10 5.67
CA SER A 174 22.94 0.92 4.82
C SER A 174 24.01 0.05 5.46
#